data_AF-A0A3A8K035-F1
#
_entry.id   AF-A0A3A8K035-F1
#
_cell.length_a   1.000
_cell.length_b   1.000
_cell.length_c   1.000
_cell.angle_alpha   90.00
_cell.angle_beta   90.00
_cell.angle_gamma   90.00
#
_symmetry.space_group_name_H-M   'P 1'
#
loop_
_entity.id
_entity.type
_entity.pdbx_description
1 polymer ?
#
loop_
_entity_poly.entity_id
_entity_poly.type
_entity_poly.pdbx_seq_one_letter_code
_entity_poly.pdbx_strand_id
1 'polypeptide(L)'
;MHSKRLHWWPTPALRSLAATFALACTMGCSGDETGVDVPNPLTNPKDGPPAGNPNGEATCTVPAEAGLADVSRPTTVVGSGTPASCTSAAFVEAVARGGVITFDCGPEPVTLTLDKTAKVFNDKGPDITIDGKGLVTLSGAGKHRILYMNTCDQKQVWTTSHCQNQDHPRLTLQNLTFVDASSKSETEFDGGGAVWVRGGRVRVINSRFFNSACADVG
;
A
#
# COMPACT_ATOMS: atom_id res chain seq x y z
N MET A 1 -52.48 -64.98 -25.28
CA MET A 1 -52.73 -63.62 -24.76
C MET A 1 -51.70 -62.67 -25.37
N HIS A 2 -52.17 -61.53 -25.87
CA HIS A 2 -51.57 -60.77 -26.96
C HIS A 2 -50.23 -60.08 -26.64
N SER A 3 -49.29 -60.23 -27.57
CA SER A 3 -48.00 -59.55 -27.70
C SER A 3 -48.19 -58.04 -27.88
N LYS A 4 -47.52 -57.21 -27.07
CA LYS A 4 -47.45 -55.75 -27.27
C LYS A 4 -46.21 -55.41 -28.08
N ARG A 5 -46.44 -54.94 -29.31
CA ARG A 5 -45.43 -54.40 -30.23
C ARG A 5 -44.95 -53.01 -29.77
N LEU A 6 -43.67 -52.77 -30.01
CA LEU A 6 -42.95 -51.51 -29.84
C LEU A 6 -43.55 -50.39 -30.72
N HIS A 7 -43.58 -49.16 -30.19
CA HIS A 7 -43.58 -47.95 -31.01
C HIS A 7 -42.37 -47.09 -30.61
N TRP A 8 -41.40 -47.08 -31.52
CA TRP A 8 -40.23 -46.21 -31.52
C TRP A 8 -40.61 -44.94 -32.27
N TRP A 9 -40.47 -43.78 -31.65
CA TRP A 9 -40.65 -42.48 -32.29
C TRP A 9 -39.27 -41.81 -32.44
N PRO A 10 -38.89 -41.33 -33.63
CA PRO A 10 -37.64 -40.61 -33.81
C PRO A 10 -37.82 -39.08 -33.70
N THR A 11 -36.75 -38.44 -33.22
CA THR A 11 -36.25 -37.07 -33.52
C THR A 11 -36.97 -35.86 -32.88
N PRO A 12 -36.29 -34.71 -32.63
CA PRO A 12 -35.07 -34.23 -33.30
C PRO A 12 -33.90 -33.81 -32.38
N ALA A 13 -32.70 -33.88 -32.94
CA ALA A 13 -31.51 -33.27 -32.37
C ALA A 13 -31.59 -31.75 -32.46
N LEU A 14 -31.69 -31.09 -31.30
CA LEU A 14 -31.50 -29.64 -31.19
C LEU A 14 -30.03 -29.33 -31.49
N ARG A 15 -29.76 -28.71 -32.65
CA ARG A 15 -28.47 -28.07 -32.92
C ARG A 15 -28.41 -26.77 -32.13
N SER A 16 -27.75 -26.81 -30.97
CA SER A 16 -27.38 -25.60 -30.23
C SER A 16 -26.34 -24.81 -31.04
N LEU A 17 -26.74 -23.68 -31.62
CA LEU A 17 -25.79 -22.65 -32.04
C LEU A 17 -25.21 -22.02 -30.78
N ALA A 18 -23.96 -22.34 -30.46
CA ALA A 18 -23.18 -21.58 -29.49
C ALA A 18 -22.82 -20.23 -30.11
N ALA A 19 -23.55 -19.17 -29.73
CA ALA A 19 -23.14 -17.80 -30.00
C ALA A 19 -22.05 -17.43 -28.99
N THR A 20 -20.80 -17.58 -29.38
CA THR A 20 -19.65 -17.03 -28.64
C THR A 20 -19.69 -15.51 -28.72
N PHE A 21 -20.33 -14.89 -27.74
CA PHE A 21 -20.16 -13.47 -27.46
C PHE A 21 -18.75 -13.28 -26.87
N ALA A 22 -17.78 -12.97 -27.72
CA ALA A 22 -16.49 -12.48 -27.27
C ALA A 22 -16.72 -11.06 -26.73
N LEU A 23 -16.96 -10.96 -25.42
CA LEU A 23 -16.95 -9.69 -24.71
C LEU A 23 -15.49 -9.22 -24.68
N ALA A 24 -15.11 -8.40 -25.66
CA ALA A 24 -13.85 -7.69 -25.62
C ALA A 24 -13.93 -6.66 -24.49
N CYS A 25 -13.46 -7.04 -23.30
CA CYS A 25 -13.14 -6.10 -22.23
C CYS A 25 -12.01 -5.21 -22.72
N THR A 26 -12.37 -4.12 -23.41
CA THR A 26 -11.47 -3.00 -23.58
C THR A 26 -11.37 -2.34 -22.20
N MET A 27 -10.29 -2.63 -21.47
CA MET A 27 -9.86 -1.83 -20.32
C MET A 27 -9.47 -0.45 -20.87
N GLY A 28 -10.47 0.40 -21.13
CA GLY A 28 -10.27 1.78 -21.54
C GLY A 28 -10.07 2.64 -20.31
N CYS A 29 -8.90 3.27 -20.18
CA CYS A 29 -8.72 4.39 -19.26
C CYS A 29 -9.72 5.49 -19.69
N SER A 30 -10.63 5.90 -18.81
CA SER A 30 -11.58 6.98 -19.05
C SER A 30 -10.80 8.30 -19.24
N GLY A 31 -10.77 8.81 -20.47
CA GLY A 31 -9.83 9.84 -20.92
C GLY A 31 -10.19 11.31 -20.63
N ASP A 32 -10.98 11.60 -19.60
CA ASP A 32 -11.43 12.98 -19.30
C ASP A 32 -10.77 13.63 -18.07
N GLU A 33 -9.88 12.93 -17.35
CA GLU A 33 -9.20 13.46 -16.16
C GLU A 33 -7.84 14.09 -16.54
N THR A 34 -7.59 15.33 -16.09
CA THR A 34 -6.26 15.97 -16.22
C THR A 34 -5.26 15.25 -15.33
N GLY A 35 -4.42 14.41 -15.93
CA GLY A 35 -3.38 13.68 -15.21
C GLY A 35 -2.27 14.56 -14.65
N VAL A 36 -1.56 14.02 -13.67
CA VAL A 36 -0.31 14.58 -13.15
C VAL A 36 0.86 13.66 -13.47
N ASP A 37 2.01 14.24 -13.79
CA ASP A 37 3.28 13.50 -13.84
C ASP A 37 3.75 13.22 -12.41
N VAL A 38 4.14 11.98 -12.15
CA VAL A 38 4.60 11.52 -10.83
C VAL A 38 6.00 10.95 -10.99
N PRO A 39 7.06 11.77 -10.85
CA PRO A 39 8.43 11.32 -11.00
C PRO A 39 8.75 10.21 -10.01
N ASN A 40 9.20 9.05 -10.50
CA ASN A 40 9.60 7.93 -9.65
C ASN A 40 11.12 7.95 -9.43
N PRO A 41 11.61 8.22 -8.21
CA PRO A 41 13.04 8.21 -7.92
C PRO A 41 13.62 6.79 -7.76
N LEU A 42 12.79 5.75 -7.61
CA LEU A 42 13.22 4.37 -7.35
C LEU A 42 13.40 3.56 -8.64
N THR A 43 14.31 3.97 -9.53
CA THR A 43 14.50 3.35 -10.86
C THR A 43 15.74 2.47 -10.99
N ASN A 44 16.60 2.42 -9.98
CA ASN A 44 17.84 1.66 -10.02
C ASN A 44 17.57 0.14 -9.94
N PRO A 45 17.92 -0.66 -10.97
CA PRO A 45 17.66 -2.10 -10.98
C PRO A 45 18.45 -2.89 -9.93
N LYS A 46 19.54 -2.33 -9.38
CA LYS A 46 20.27 -2.93 -8.25
C LYS A 46 19.46 -2.88 -6.95
N ASP A 47 18.50 -1.96 -6.86
CA ASP A 47 17.64 -1.78 -5.69
C ASP A 47 16.28 -2.48 -5.86
N GLY A 48 16.11 -3.27 -6.93
CA GLY A 48 14.87 -3.95 -7.32
C GLY A 48 14.17 -3.31 -8.52
N PRO A 49 13.05 -3.89 -9.00
CA PRO A 49 12.26 -3.30 -10.07
C PRO A 49 11.75 -1.90 -9.67
N PRO A 50 11.47 -1.02 -10.65
CA PRO A 50 10.87 0.27 -10.36
C PRO A 50 9.50 0.10 -9.71
N ALA A 51 9.13 1.04 -8.84
CA ALA A 51 7.76 1.11 -8.35
C ALA A 51 6.76 1.39 -9.48
N GLY A 52 5.54 0.87 -9.36
CA GLY A 52 4.47 1.06 -10.35
C GLY A 52 4.40 -0.06 -11.40
N ASN A 53 3.65 0.20 -12.47
CA ASN A 53 3.46 -0.77 -13.55
C ASN A 53 4.76 -0.89 -14.38
N PRO A 54 5.32 -2.09 -14.54
CA PRO A 54 6.54 -2.30 -15.33
C PRO A 54 6.34 -2.01 -16.83
N ASN A 55 5.09 -2.03 -17.32
CA ASN A 55 4.74 -1.74 -18.70
C ASN A 55 4.21 -0.30 -18.81
N GLY A 56 5.11 0.68 -18.93
CA GLY A 56 4.73 2.10 -19.06
C GLY A 56 3.86 2.43 -20.27
N GLU A 57 3.89 1.60 -21.32
CA GLU A 57 3.00 1.76 -22.48
C GLU A 57 1.55 1.33 -22.18
N ALA A 58 1.35 0.58 -21.08
CA ALA A 58 0.04 0.11 -20.61
C ALA A 58 -0.42 0.83 -19.32
N THR A 59 0.23 1.93 -18.92
CA THR A 59 -0.22 2.73 -17.78
C THR A 59 -1.32 3.71 -18.16
N CYS A 60 -2.40 3.73 -17.37
CA CYS A 60 -3.33 4.84 -17.40
C CYS A 60 -2.68 6.11 -16.86
N THR A 61 -3.22 7.25 -17.28
CA THR A 61 -2.94 8.55 -16.69
C THR A 61 -3.14 8.52 -15.18
N VAL A 62 -2.17 9.03 -14.43
CA VAL A 62 -2.26 9.11 -12.96
C VAL A 62 -3.19 10.28 -12.59
N PRO A 63 -4.28 10.04 -11.83
CA PRO A 63 -5.18 11.11 -11.37
C PRO A 63 -4.46 12.13 -10.50
N ALA A 64 -4.95 13.36 -10.47
CA ALA A 64 -4.32 14.46 -9.72
C ALA A 64 -4.17 14.14 -8.22
N GLU A 65 -5.15 13.47 -7.61
CA GLU A 65 -5.13 13.03 -6.22
C GLU A 65 -4.11 11.92 -5.93
N ALA A 66 -3.53 11.29 -6.95
CA ALA A 66 -2.46 10.29 -6.82
C ALA A 66 -1.05 10.88 -7.00
N GLY A 67 -0.94 12.21 -7.18
CA GLY A 67 0.36 12.91 -7.23
C GLY A 67 1.12 12.96 -5.90
N LEU A 68 2.41 13.29 -5.94
CA LEU A 68 3.24 13.43 -4.72
C LEU A 68 2.64 14.45 -3.76
N ALA A 69 2.72 14.16 -2.45
CA ALA A 69 2.42 15.17 -1.44
C ALA A 69 3.56 16.21 -1.37
N ASP A 70 3.20 17.45 -1.04
CA ASP A 70 4.16 18.53 -0.83
C ASP A 70 4.96 18.28 0.45
N VAL A 71 6.28 18.21 0.31
CA VAL A 71 7.24 18.01 1.40
C VAL A 71 8.25 19.14 1.52
N SER A 72 8.00 20.28 0.86
CA SER A 72 8.89 21.45 0.88
C SER A 72 9.06 22.08 2.28
N ARG A 73 8.13 21.79 3.20
CA ARG A 73 8.10 22.30 4.57
C ARG A 73 7.88 21.16 5.57
N PRO A 74 8.90 20.32 5.82
CA PRO A 74 8.77 19.21 6.75
C PRO A 74 8.51 19.70 8.18
N THR A 75 7.63 19.02 8.91
CA THR A 75 7.41 19.27 10.34
C THR A 75 8.40 18.48 11.19
N THR A 76 8.88 17.33 10.70
CA THR A 76 9.93 16.54 11.33
C THR A 76 10.91 16.03 10.27
N VAL A 77 12.20 16.09 10.59
CA VAL A 77 13.27 15.46 9.82
C VAL A 77 13.89 14.36 10.67
N VAL A 78 13.95 13.14 10.15
CA VAL A 78 14.62 12.01 10.78
C VAL A 78 16.07 12.01 10.34
N GLY A 79 17.00 12.09 11.29
CA GLY A 79 18.43 12.17 11.02
C GLY A 79 18.96 13.61 10.99
N SER A 80 20.26 13.74 10.74
CA SER A 80 21.03 14.98 10.77
C SER A 80 22.18 14.99 9.74
N GLY A 81 22.02 14.26 8.63
CA GLY A 81 22.96 14.25 7.51
C GLY A 81 23.90 13.05 7.45
N THR A 82 23.72 12.04 8.31
CA THR A 82 24.55 10.82 8.28
C THR A 82 23.71 9.55 8.42
N PRO A 83 24.16 8.41 7.87
CA PRO A 83 23.39 7.16 7.99
C PRO A 83 23.13 6.77 9.44
N ALA A 84 24.13 6.96 10.32
CA ALA A 84 24.02 6.64 11.74
C ALA A 84 23.03 7.53 12.52
N SER A 85 22.74 8.73 12.02
CA SER A 85 21.78 9.64 12.66
C SER A 85 20.32 9.25 12.44
N CYS A 86 20.05 8.48 11.39
CA CYS A 86 18.73 7.92 11.14
C CYS A 86 18.53 6.67 11.99
N THR A 87 17.77 6.82 13.08
CA THR A 87 17.52 5.75 14.04
C THR A 87 16.06 5.31 14.01
N SER A 88 15.84 4.03 14.32
CA SER A 88 14.52 3.43 14.52
C SER A 88 13.69 4.23 15.53
N ALA A 89 14.31 4.65 16.64
CA ALA A 89 13.65 5.48 17.65
C ALA A 89 13.18 6.84 17.09
N ALA A 90 14.04 7.56 16.37
CA ALA A 90 13.70 8.86 15.79
C ALA A 90 12.56 8.75 14.76
N PHE A 91 12.58 7.70 13.94
CA PHE A 91 11.49 7.44 12.99
C PHE A 91 10.17 7.12 13.69
N VAL A 92 10.17 6.21 14.66
CA VAL A 92 8.95 5.85 15.40
C VAL A 92 8.37 7.07 16.13
N GLU A 93 9.21 7.91 16.71
CA GLU A 93 8.79 9.15 17.37
C GLU A 93 8.23 10.18 16.38
N ALA A 94 8.85 10.32 15.20
CA ALA A 94 8.34 11.17 14.13
C ALA A 94 6.93 10.74 13.68
N VAL A 95 6.73 9.43 13.45
CA VAL A 95 5.40 8.89 13.08
C VAL A 95 4.37 9.14 14.17
N ALA A 96 4.75 8.98 15.44
CA ALA A 96 3.87 9.25 16.56
C ALA A 96 3.47 10.74 16.68
N ARG A 97 4.31 11.67 16.19
CA ARG A 97 4.00 13.10 16.13
C ARG A 97 3.11 13.49 14.94
N GLY A 98 3.09 12.70 13.87
CA GLY A 98 2.37 13.04 12.64
C GLY A 98 2.99 14.20 11.85
N GLY A 99 2.22 14.75 10.90
CA GLY A 99 2.65 15.81 10.01
C GLY A 99 3.50 15.33 8.82
N VAL A 100 4.37 16.20 8.31
CA VAL A 100 5.24 15.92 7.16
C VAL A 100 6.62 15.47 7.64
N ILE A 101 6.93 14.19 7.42
CA ILE A 101 8.13 13.52 7.88
C ILE A 101 9.02 13.25 6.67
N THR A 102 10.24 13.77 6.73
CA THR A 102 11.29 13.51 5.73
C THR A 102 12.54 12.96 6.41
N PHE A 103 13.51 12.53 5.63
CA PHE A 103 14.77 12.00 6.13
C PHE A 103 15.97 12.84 5.67
N ASP A 104 16.96 12.90 6.55
CA ASP A 104 18.30 13.43 6.31
C ASP A 104 19.33 12.42 6.84
N CYS A 105 19.49 11.31 6.10
CA CYS A 105 20.40 10.21 6.43
C CYS A 105 21.75 10.31 5.68
N GLY A 106 22.02 11.46 5.06
CA GLY A 106 23.11 11.60 4.09
C GLY A 106 22.65 11.35 2.65
N PRO A 107 23.57 11.48 1.67
CA PRO A 107 23.24 11.47 0.24
C PRO A 107 23.04 10.07 -0.36
N GLU A 108 23.56 9.03 0.29
CA GLU A 108 23.50 7.64 -0.19
C GLU A 108 22.25 6.91 0.35
N PRO A 109 21.74 5.91 -0.37
CA PRO A 109 20.65 5.07 0.13
C PRO A 109 20.99 4.40 1.47
N VAL A 110 20.00 4.33 2.36
CA VAL A 110 20.13 3.70 3.68
C VAL A 110 19.03 2.70 3.95
N THR A 111 19.36 1.65 4.71
CA THR A 111 18.39 0.73 5.30
C THR A 111 18.25 1.02 6.78
N LEU A 112 17.08 1.50 7.18
CA LEU A 112 16.68 1.74 8.55
C LEU A 112 15.95 0.51 9.09
N THR A 113 16.66 -0.30 9.87
CA THR A 113 16.07 -1.45 10.57
C THR A 113 15.30 -0.99 11.80
N LEU A 114 14.03 -1.39 11.91
CA LEU A 114 13.15 -1.02 13.01
C LEU A 114 13.21 -2.03 14.15
N ASP A 115 13.22 -1.51 15.38
CA ASP A 115 13.18 -2.31 16.62
C ASP A 115 11.74 -2.49 17.13
N LYS A 116 10.80 -1.74 16.56
CA LYS A 116 9.36 -1.79 16.87
C LYS A 116 8.55 -1.14 15.76
N THR A 117 7.27 -1.50 15.70
CA THR A 117 6.29 -0.89 14.79
C THR A 117 6.08 0.59 15.08
N ALA A 118 6.15 1.42 14.04
CA ALA A 118 5.79 2.83 14.11
C ALA A 118 4.26 2.98 14.02
N LYS A 119 3.65 3.68 14.99
CA LYS A 119 2.20 3.79 15.12
C LYS A 119 1.74 5.22 14.91
N VAL A 120 0.79 5.42 14.00
CA VAL A 120 0.12 6.70 13.80
C VAL A 120 -0.89 6.91 14.92
N PHE A 121 -0.84 8.08 15.57
CA PHE A 121 -1.89 8.51 16.50
C PHE A 121 -2.97 9.27 15.73
N ASN A 122 -4.23 8.96 16.01
CA ASN A 122 -5.35 9.42 15.19
C ASN A 122 -5.68 10.91 15.41
N ASP A 123 -5.11 11.54 16.44
CA ASP A 123 -5.36 12.91 16.88
C ASP A 123 -4.29 13.92 16.42
N LYS A 124 -3.31 13.51 15.59
CA LYS A 124 -2.14 14.34 15.22
C LYS A 124 -2.30 15.19 13.95
N GLY A 125 -3.53 15.52 13.60
CA GLY A 125 -3.87 16.27 12.39
C GLY A 125 -4.27 15.34 11.24
N PRO A 126 -5.01 15.85 10.24
CA PRO A 126 -5.64 14.98 9.26
C PRO A 126 -4.62 14.32 8.34
N ASP A 127 -3.55 15.02 7.95
CA ASP A 127 -2.59 14.54 6.95
C ASP A 127 -1.25 14.17 7.59
N ILE A 128 -0.78 12.96 7.31
CA ILE A 128 0.53 12.45 7.71
C ILE A 128 1.25 12.00 6.45
N THR A 129 2.40 12.60 6.15
CA THR A 129 3.22 12.24 4.98
C THR A 129 4.56 11.71 5.45
N ILE A 130 4.97 10.56 4.90
CA ILE A 130 6.30 10.00 5.10
C ILE A 130 6.95 9.90 3.73
N ASP A 131 7.99 10.71 3.51
CA ASP A 131 8.72 10.76 2.24
C ASP A 131 10.16 10.31 2.40
N GLY A 132 10.51 9.19 1.76
CA GLY A 132 11.84 8.61 1.78
C GLY A 132 12.82 9.20 0.76
N LYS A 133 12.38 10.14 -0.09
CA LYS A 133 13.15 10.74 -1.20
C LYS A 133 13.78 9.74 -2.18
N GLY A 134 13.36 8.47 -2.14
CA GLY A 134 13.95 7.38 -2.90
C GLY A 134 15.24 6.81 -2.30
N LEU A 135 15.68 7.29 -1.14
CA LEU A 135 16.92 6.88 -0.49
C LEU A 135 16.68 5.99 0.74
N VAL A 136 15.45 5.93 1.25
CA VAL A 136 15.17 5.23 2.51
C VAL A 136 14.49 3.90 2.27
N THR A 137 15.13 2.85 2.77
CA THR A 137 14.55 1.53 2.95
C THR A 137 14.21 1.33 4.42
N LEU A 138 12.96 1.00 4.74
CA LEU A 138 12.52 0.62 6.08
C LEU A 138 12.49 -0.90 6.17
N SER A 139 13.20 -1.49 7.14
CA SER A 139 13.26 -2.93 7.34
C SER A 139 12.57 -3.35 8.65
N GLY A 140 11.71 -4.36 8.58
CA GLY A 140 11.14 -5.00 9.77
C GLY A 140 11.99 -6.14 10.33
N ALA A 141 13.15 -6.45 9.71
CA ALA A 141 14.07 -7.52 10.09
C ALA A 141 13.44 -8.92 10.33
N GLY A 142 12.33 -9.20 9.65
CA GLY A 142 11.53 -10.41 9.82
C GLY A 142 10.75 -10.48 11.13
N LYS A 143 10.74 -9.41 11.94
CA LYS A 143 10.24 -9.40 13.32
C LYS A 143 9.10 -8.43 13.56
N HIS A 144 9.05 -7.34 12.81
CA HIS A 144 8.13 -6.24 13.05
C HIS A 144 7.35 -5.86 11.79
N ARG A 145 6.07 -5.54 11.97
CA ARG A 145 5.37 -4.68 11.02
C ARG A 145 5.99 -3.29 11.07
N ILE A 146 6.11 -2.63 9.93
CA ILE A 146 6.78 -1.33 9.83
C ILE A 146 5.85 -0.20 10.29
N LEU A 147 4.62 -0.14 9.75
CA LEU A 147 3.66 0.92 10.06
C LEU A 147 2.28 0.37 10.46
N TYR A 148 1.64 1.06 11.40
CA TYR A 148 0.30 0.75 11.88
C TYR A 148 -0.53 2.02 12.03
N MET A 149 -1.72 2.02 11.41
CA MET A 149 -2.76 3.02 11.59
C MET A 149 -4.10 2.31 11.79
N ASN A 150 -4.80 2.63 12.89
CA ASN A 150 -6.09 2.03 13.18
C ASN A 150 -6.96 3.02 13.95
N THR A 151 -8.01 3.52 13.31
CA THR A 151 -8.98 4.44 13.93
C THR A 151 -9.83 3.76 15.01
N CYS A 152 -9.87 2.43 15.04
CA CYS A 152 -10.59 1.64 16.04
C CYS A 152 -9.74 1.29 17.27
N ASP A 153 -8.44 1.59 17.27
CA ASP A 153 -7.57 1.29 18.41
C ASP A 153 -7.56 2.44 19.41
N GLN A 154 -8.11 2.21 20.61
CA GLN A 154 -8.16 3.21 21.67
C GLN A 154 -6.76 3.67 22.10
N LYS A 155 -5.74 2.81 22.00
CA LYS A 155 -4.35 3.19 22.31
C LYS A 155 -3.79 4.21 21.33
N GLN A 156 -4.39 4.35 20.15
CA GLN A 156 -4.06 5.33 19.12
C GLN A 156 -5.00 6.54 19.17
N VAL A 157 -5.82 6.65 20.22
CA VAL A 157 -6.82 7.69 20.47
C VAL A 157 -8.03 7.58 19.54
N TRP A 158 -9.23 7.56 20.11
CA TRP A 158 -10.47 7.72 19.34
C TRP A 158 -10.77 9.20 19.19
N THR A 159 -11.03 9.63 17.95
CA THR A 159 -11.39 11.01 17.62
C THR A 159 -12.89 11.21 17.46
N THR A 160 -13.67 10.12 17.45
CA THR A 160 -15.13 10.11 17.30
C THR A 160 -15.76 8.98 18.09
N SER A 161 -17.09 8.93 18.15
CA SER A 161 -17.85 7.85 18.79
C SER A 161 -17.89 6.54 18.00
N HIS A 162 -17.45 6.54 16.73
CA HIS A 162 -17.48 5.37 15.86
C HIS A 162 -16.23 5.31 14.97
N CYS A 163 -15.54 4.17 14.87
CA CYS A 163 -14.23 4.13 14.23
C CYS A 163 -14.22 3.71 12.75
N GLN A 164 -15.31 3.12 12.26
CA GLN A 164 -15.36 2.39 10.99
C GLN A 164 -15.32 3.27 9.73
N ASN A 165 -15.84 4.50 9.79
CA ASN A 165 -16.01 5.38 8.63
C ASN A 165 -15.39 6.76 8.89
N GLN A 166 -14.14 6.78 9.34
CA GLN A 166 -13.40 8.03 9.57
C GLN A 166 -12.70 8.49 8.30
N ASP A 167 -12.77 9.78 7.97
CA ASP A 167 -12.11 10.35 6.78
C ASP A 167 -10.63 10.75 7.04
N HIS A 168 -10.21 10.64 8.30
CA HIS A 168 -8.85 10.86 8.81
C HIS A 168 -8.48 9.80 9.87
N PRO A 169 -7.19 9.51 10.10
CA PRO A 169 -6.03 10.15 9.48
C PRO A 169 -5.84 9.77 8.00
N ARG A 170 -5.12 10.61 7.26
CA ARG A 170 -4.81 10.50 5.84
C ARG A 170 -3.31 10.28 5.72
N LEU A 171 -2.92 9.03 5.60
CA LEU A 171 -1.53 8.60 5.54
C LEU A 171 -1.04 8.60 4.09
N THR A 172 0.01 9.34 3.79
CA THR A 172 0.73 9.28 2.51
C THR A 172 2.10 8.66 2.73
N LEU A 173 2.38 7.56 2.05
CA LEU A 173 3.68 6.90 2.00
C LEU A 173 4.24 7.13 0.60
N GLN A 174 5.39 7.80 0.50
CA GLN A 174 5.98 8.10 -0.81
C GLN A 174 7.49 7.90 -0.87
N ASN A 175 7.95 7.44 -2.03
CA ASN A 175 9.37 7.30 -2.34
C ASN A 175 10.12 6.45 -1.29
N LEU A 176 9.49 5.38 -0.81
CA LEU A 176 9.99 4.47 0.23
C LEU A 176 10.18 3.06 -0.31
N THR A 177 11.13 2.32 0.26
CA THR A 177 11.19 0.86 0.09
C THR A 177 10.92 0.20 1.43
N PHE A 178 10.07 -0.82 1.46
CA PHE A 178 9.73 -1.62 2.63
C PHE A 178 10.26 -3.03 2.41
N VAL A 179 11.06 -3.54 3.36
CA VAL A 179 11.65 -4.89 3.28
C VAL A 179 11.47 -5.66 4.57
N ASP A 180 11.43 -6.98 4.44
CA ASP A 180 11.53 -7.93 5.56
C ASP A 180 10.56 -7.60 6.71
N ALA A 181 9.37 -7.11 6.40
CA ALA A 181 8.38 -6.80 7.42
C ALA A 181 7.62 -8.07 7.81
N SER A 182 7.28 -8.20 9.08
CA SER A 182 6.54 -9.37 9.56
C SER A 182 5.57 -9.00 10.67
N SER A 183 4.28 -9.26 10.44
CA SER A 183 3.25 -9.19 11.48
C SER A 183 2.95 -10.55 12.13
N LYS A 184 3.73 -11.61 11.83
CA LYS A 184 3.48 -12.98 12.34
C LYS A 184 3.56 -13.11 13.87
N SER A 185 4.27 -12.20 14.53
CA SER A 185 4.38 -12.16 16.00
C SER A 185 3.16 -11.50 16.66
N GLU A 186 2.23 -10.97 15.88
CA GLU A 186 1.02 -10.32 16.36
C GLU A 186 -0.18 -11.26 16.29
N THR A 187 -1.08 -11.13 17.27
CA THR A 187 -2.22 -12.04 17.44
C THR A 187 -3.58 -11.36 17.33
N GLU A 188 -3.60 -10.03 17.20
CA GLU A 188 -4.85 -9.25 17.15
C GLU A 188 -5.35 -9.08 15.70
N PHE A 189 -4.44 -9.07 14.73
CA PHE A 189 -4.73 -8.84 13.33
C PHE A 189 -3.89 -9.75 12.44
N ASP A 190 -4.54 -10.43 11.49
CA ASP A 190 -3.89 -11.51 10.73
C ASP A 190 -3.24 -11.04 9.41
N GLY A 191 -3.39 -9.75 9.07
CA GLY A 191 -2.92 -9.17 7.80
C GLY A 191 -1.91 -8.02 7.94
N GLY A 192 -1.64 -7.36 6.80
CA GLY A 192 -0.87 -6.10 6.73
C GLY A 192 0.60 -6.23 7.13
N GLY A 193 1.35 -7.19 6.54
CA GLY A 193 2.72 -7.53 6.96
C GLY A 193 3.68 -6.33 7.11
N ALA A 194 3.72 -5.43 6.12
CA ALA A 194 4.52 -4.20 6.20
C ALA A 194 3.74 -3.02 6.78
N VAL A 195 2.52 -2.83 6.32
CA VAL A 195 1.67 -1.69 6.65
C VAL A 195 0.28 -2.20 6.94
N TRP A 196 -0.26 -1.85 8.11
CA TRP A 196 -1.64 -2.09 8.47
C TRP A 196 -2.39 -0.76 8.55
N VAL A 197 -3.53 -0.69 7.85
CA VAL A 197 -4.41 0.47 7.85
C VAL A 197 -5.85 0.02 8.05
N ARG A 198 -6.52 0.57 9.07
CA ARG A 198 -7.96 0.44 9.29
C ARG A 198 -8.58 1.81 9.58
N GLY A 199 -9.58 2.18 8.78
CA GLY A 199 -10.18 3.52 8.78
C GLY A 199 -9.25 4.59 8.20
N GLY A 200 -9.73 5.84 8.16
CA GLY A 200 -8.99 6.94 7.55
C GLY A 200 -8.82 6.75 6.04
N ARG A 201 -7.72 7.28 5.50
CA ARG A 201 -7.30 7.11 4.10
C ARG A 201 -5.82 6.80 4.03
N VAL A 202 -5.41 6.02 3.01
CA VAL A 202 -4.00 5.77 2.71
C VAL A 202 -3.72 6.01 1.24
N ARG A 203 -2.57 6.64 0.95
CA ARG A 203 -1.99 6.82 -0.38
C ARG A 203 -0.58 6.24 -0.35
N VAL A 204 -0.25 5.42 -1.34
CA VAL A 204 1.07 4.81 -1.47
C VAL A 204 1.59 5.13 -2.86
N ILE A 205 2.63 5.93 -2.94
CA ILE A 205 3.13 6.52 -4.18
C ILE A 205 4.61 6.16 -4.32
N ASN A 206 5.05 5.74 -5.51
CA ASN A 206 6.46 5.41 -5.78
C ASN A 206 7.13 4.59 -4.67
N SER A 207 6.45 3.57 -4.17
CA SER A 207 6.94 2.78 -3.04
C SER A 207 6.96 1.31 -3.38
N ARG A 208 7.93 0.59 -2.82
CA ARG A 208 8.19 -0.82 -3.11
C ARG A 208 8.07 -1.66 -1.85
N PHE A 209 7.55 -2.88 -1.98
CA PHE A 209 7.39 -3.81 -0.87
C PHE A 209 8.02 -5.14 -1.25
N PHE A 210 8.96 -5.61 -0.44
CA PHE A 210 9.65 -6.88 -0.65
C PHE A 210 9.61 -7.72 0.63
N ASN A 211 9.50 -9.04 0.44
CA ASN A 211 9.62 -10.03 1.52
C ASN A 211 8.81 -9.71 2.79
N SER A 212 7.58 -9.25 2.62
CA SER A 212 6.68 -8.95 3.74
C SER A 212 5.82 -10.18 4.06
N ALA A 213 5.67 -10.49 5.34
CA ALA A 213 4.91 -11.64 5.83
C ALA A 213 3.81 -11.21 6.81
N CYS A 214 2.69 -11.91 6.78
CA CYS A 214 1.62 -11.82 7.78
C CYS A 214 1.24 -13.24 8.22
N ALA A 215 0.15 -13.41 8.98
CA ALA A 215 -0.26 -14.72 9.47
C ALA A 215 -0.41 -15.70 8.29
N ASP A 216 0.00 -16.96 8.50
CA ASP A 216 -0.06 -18.00 7.46
C ASP A 216 -1.50 -18.42 7.12
N VAL A 217 -2.42 -18.14 8.05
CA VAL A 217 -3.87 -18.30 7.91
C VAL A 217 -4.53 -17.03 8.42
N GLY A 218 -5.57 -16.56 7.74
CA GLY A 218 -6.34 -15.37 8.12
C GLY A 218 -7.81 -15.66 8.30
#